data_AF-A0A0S8CMH3-F1
#
_entry.id   AF-A0A0S8CMH3-F1
#
_cell.length_a   1.000
_cell.length_b   1.000
_cell.length_c   1.000
_cell.angle_alpha   90.00
_cell.angle_beta   90.00
_cell.angle_gamma   90.00
#
_symmetry.space_group_name_H-M   'P 1'
#
loop_
_entity.id
_entity.type
_entity.pdbx_description
1 polymer ?
#
loop_
_entity_poly.entity_id
_entity_poly.type
_entity_poly.pdbx_seq_one_letter_code
_entity_poly.pdbx_strand_id
1 'polypeptide(L)'
;MLQKKGIYRDIINSLSAQVAIVDESGVITDTNKAWQEFGAANGLMSSSQSVGRNYLDVCEISGEETGELAAIGIRKVLAGDLQEFNMQYPCHSTAEERWFVMRVVRLRKAGKPQVVVSHENITQV
;
A
#
# COMPACT_ATOMS: atom_id res chain seq x y z
N MET A 1 -17.76 2.99 22.71
CA MET A 1 -16.51 2.45 22.11
C MET A 1 -16.69 1.95 20.67
N LEU A 2 -17.89 1.50 20.25
CA LEU A 2 -18.18 1.01 18.89
C LEU A 2 -18.24 2.11 17.81
N GLN A 3 -18.76 3.31 18.11
CA GLN A 3 -18.87 4.40 17.13
C GLN A 3 -17.52 4.89 16.57
N LYS A 4 -16.45 4.87 17.36
CA LYS A 4 -15.12 5.34 16.90
C LYS A 4 -14.49 4.43 15.84
N LYS A 5 -14.79 3.12 15.85
CA LYS A 5 -14.21 2.20 14.84
C LYS A 5 -14.81 2.42 13.45
N GLY A 6 -16.10 2.73 13.36
CA GLY A 6 -16.78 3.03 12.09
C GLY A 6 -16.20 4.26 11.41
N ILE A 7 -16.07 5.37 12.15
CA ILE A 7 -15.61 6.63 11.56
C ILE A 7 -14.17 6.57 11.02
N TYR A 8 -13.24 5.85 11.65
CA TYR A 8 -11.89 5.70 11.09
C TYR A 8 -11.91 4.93 9.77
N ARG A 9 -12.75 3.90 9.68
CA ARG A 9 -12.90 3.14 8.43
C ARG A 9 -13.51 4.01 7.34
N ASP A 10 -14.52 4.80 7.67
CA ASP A 10 -15.16 5.73 6.74
C ASP A 10 -14.17 6.79 6.24
N ILE A 11 -13.36 7.36 7.14
CA ILE A 11 -12.30 8.31 6.79
C ILE A 11 -11.31 7.67 5.82
N ILE A 12 -10.76 6.49 6.15
CA ILE A 12 -9.77 5.82 5.29
C ILE A 12 -10.37 5.41 3.93
N ASN A 13 -11.64 5.03 3.90
CA ASN A 13 -12.37 4.72 2.66
C ASN A 13 -12.71 5.97 1.82
N SER A 14 -12.69 7.17 2.41
CA SER A 14 -12.90 8.43 1.68
C SER A 14 -11.65 8.99 1.02
N LEU A 15 -10.47 8.44 1.33
CA LEU A 15 -9.21 8.86 0.71
C LEU A 15 -9.13 8.38 -0.74
N SER A 16 -8.61 9.24 -1.62
CA SER A 16 -8.24 8.88 -3.00
C SER A 16 -7.01 7.98 -3.07
N ALA A 17 -6.11 8.10 -2.08
CA ALA A 17 -4.94 7.25 -1.96
C ALA A 17 -5.36 5.79 -1.74
N GLN A 18 -4.68 4.88 -2.44
CA GLN A 18 -4.83 3.44 -2.27
C GLN A 18 -4.05 3.06 -1.02
N VAL A 19 -4.69 2.50 0.00
CA VAL A 19 -4.06 2.21 1.29
C VAL A 19 -4.13 0.71 1.61
N ALA A 20 -3.01 0.14 2.03
CA ALA A 20 -2.88 -1.21 2.56
C ALA A 20 -2.17 -1.20 3.92
N ILE A 21 -2.60 -2.07 4.84
CA ILE A 21 -1.88 -2.36 6.09
C ILE A 21 -1.12 -3.67 5.89
N VAL A 22 0.17 -3.64 6.19
CA VAL A 22 1.07 -4.80 6.06
C VAL A 22 1.66 -5.13 7.43
N ASP A 23 1.60 -6.39 7.82
CA ASP A 23 2.12 -6.87 9.11
C ASP A 23 3.63 -7.16 9.09
N GLU A 24 4.15 -7.64 10.22
CA GLU A 24 5.58 -7.92 10.39
C GLU A 24 6.14 -8.98 9.43
N SER A 25 5.28 -9.83 8.88
CA SER A 25 5.65 -10.89 7.94
C SER A 25 5.56 -10.46 6.48
N GLY A 26 5.07 -9.23 6.22
CA GLY A 26 4.81 -8.74 4.87
C GLY A 26 3.39 -9.04 4.38
N VAL A 27 2.52 -9.62 5.21
CA VAL A 27 1.15 -9.99 4.80
C VAL A 27 0.22 -8.77 4.86
N ILE A 28 -0.58 -8.58 3.81
CA ILE A 28 -1.62 -7.56 3.75
C ILE A 28 -2.76 -7.96 4.69
N THR A 29 -3.00 -7.17 5.73
CA THR A 29 -4.06 -7.43 6.72
C THR A 29 -5.34 -6.65 6.47
N ASP A 30 -5.27 -5.51 5.78
CA ASP A 30 -6.42 -4.68 5.45
C ASP A 30 -6.12 -3.74 4.27
N THR A 31 -7.16 -3.30 3.56
CA THR A 31 -7.07 -2.35 2.44
C THR A 31 -8.25 -1.37 2.46
N ASN A 32 -8.08 -0.13 1.98
CA ASN A 32 -9.19 0.82 1.83
C ASN A 32 -9.95 0.64 0.51
N LYS A 33 -11.08 1.34 0.36
CA LYS A 33 -11.91 1.33 -0.86
C LYS A 33 -11.13 1.64 -2.15
N ALA A 34 -10.30 2.70 -2.15
CA ALA A 34 -9.55 3.11 -3.33
C ALA A 34 -8.55 2.04 -3.83
N TRP A 35 -7.91 1.30 -2.92
CA TRP A 35 -7.08 0.15 -3.27
C TRP A 35 -7.85 -0.90 -4.07
N GLN A 36 -9.07 -1.21 -3.63
CA GLN A 36 -9.90 -2.26 -4.24
C GLN A 36 -10.38 -1.83 -5.63
N GLU A 37 -10.81 -0.58 -5.75
CA GLU A 37 -11.26 0.00 -7.00
C GLU A 37 -10.13 0.09 -8.03
N PHE A 38 -8.93 0.52 -7.61
CA PHE A 38 -7.76 0.52 -8.48
C PHE A 38 -7.41 -0.88 -8.96
N GLY A 39 -7.43 -1.87 -8.06
CA GLY A 39 -7.20 -3.27 -8.44
C GLY A 39 -8.16 -3.74 -9.51
N ALA A 40 -9.47 -3.57 -9.27
CA ALA A 40 -10.52 -3.96 -10.21
C ALA A 40 -10.41 -3.25 -11.57
N ALA A 41 -10.11 -1.95 -11.57
CA ALA A 41 -10.00 -1.16 -12.80
C ALA A 41 -8.82 -1.55 -13.69
N ASN A 42 -7.72 -2.04 -13.11
CA ASN A 42 -6.51 -2.42 -13.86
C ASN A 42 -6.42 -3.95 -14.09
N GLY A 43 -7.51 -4.70 -13.86
CA GLY A 43 -7.50 -6.17 -13.99
C GLY A 43 -6.59 -6.87 -12.98
N LEU A 44 -6.16 -6.16 -11.94
CA LEU A 44 -5.41 -6.69 -10.83
C LEU A 44 -6.37 -7.33 -9.83
N MET A 45 -5.83 -8.18 -8.98
CA MET A 45 -6.62 -8.94 -8.02
C MET A 45 -7.47 -8.04 -7.11
N SER A 46 -8.71 -8.47 -6.82
CA SER A 46 -9.64 -7.74 -5.94
C SER A 46 -9.20 -7.72 -4.48
N SER A 47 -9.84 -6.90 -3.64
CA SER A 47 -9.51 -6.79 -2.21
C SER A 47 -9.53 -8.12 -1.45
N SER A 48 -10.52 -8.98 -1.72
CA SER A 48 -10.64 -10.32 -1.13
C SER A 48 -9.51 -11.26 -1.56
N GLN A 49 -8.84 -10.97 -2.67
CA GLN A 49 -7.69 -11.72 -3.14
C GLN A 49 -6.37 -11.12 -2.64
N SER A 50 -6.32 -9.81 -2.36
CA SER A 50 -5.12 -9.14 -1.86
C SER A 50 -4.88 -9.34 -0.36
N VAL A 51 -5.92 -9.31 0.47
CA VAL A 51 -5.79 -9.56 1.92
C VAL A 51 -5.37 -11.01 2.15
N GLY A 52 -4.37 -11.21 3.01
CA GLY A 52 -3.76 -12.52 3.27
C GLY A 52 -2.60 -12.87 2.33
N ARG A 53 -2.34 -12.09 1.28
CA ARG A 53 -1.14 -12.24 0.44
C ARG A 53 0.04 -11.52 1.07
N ASN A 54 1.23 -12.02 0.78
CA ASN A 54 2.46 -11.32 1.11
C ASN A 54 2.74 -10.24 0.05
N TYR A 55 2.76 -8.98 0.48
CA TYR A 55 3.07 -7.82 -0.36
C TYR A 55 4.51 -7.91 -0.89
N LEU A 56 5.45 -8.34 -0.04
CA LEU A 56 6.87 -8.43 -0.38
C LEU A 56 7.08 -9.48 -1.47
N ASP A 57 6.43 -10.64 -1.35
CA ASP A 57 6.48 -11.67 -2.40
C ASP A 57 5.94 -11.12 -3.73
N VAL A 58 4.86 -10.34 -3.72
CA VAL A 58 4.31 -9.73 -4.95
C VAL A 58 5.31 -8.75 -5.58
N CYS A 59 5.99 -7.94 -4.76
CA CYS A 59 7.02 -7.02 -5.21
C CYS A 59 8.27 -7.72 -5.74
N GLU A 60 8.66 -8.85 -5.14
CA GLU A 60 9.86 -9.60 -5.52
C GLU A 60 9.60 -10.47 -6.76
N ILE A 61 8.39 -11.00 -6.93
CA ILE A 61 8.01 -11.83 -8.10
C ILE A 61 7.96 -11.02 -9.39
N SER A 62 7.64 -9.71 -9.34
CA SER A 62 7.62 -8.90 -10.56
C SER A 62 9.01 -8.78 -11.21
N GLY A 63 10.08 -8.88 -10.42
CA GLY A 63 11.47 -8.73 -10.89
C GLY A 63 11.78 -7.32 -11.40
N GLU A 64 10.89 -6.35 -11.14
CA GLU A 64 11.09 -4.96 -11.51
C GLU A 64 11.88 -4.23 -10.41
N GLU A 65 12.80 -3.36 -10.80
CA GLU A 65 13.61 -2.55 -9.87
C GLU A 65 12.73 -1.78 -8.87
N THR A 66 11.57 -1.30 -9.34
CA THR A 66 10.57 -0.62 -8.51
C THR A 66 9.99 -1.52 -7.41
N GLY A 67 9.75 -2.80 -7.72
CA GLY A 67 9.28 -3.81 -6.77
C GLY A 67 10.33 -4.13 -5.70
N GLU A 68 11.59 -4.34 -6.12
CA GLU A 68 12.70 -4.61 -5.19
C GLU A 68 12.93 -3.44 -4.21
N LEU A 69 12.93 -2.21 -4.71
CA LEU A 69 13.07 -1.01 -3.89
C LEU A 69 11.92 -0.86 -2.89
N ALA A 70 10.69 -1.14 -3.31
CA ALA A 70 9.51 -1.13 -2.45
C ALA A 70 9.64 -2.17 -1.31
N ALA A 71 10.06 -3.39 -1.62
CA ALA A 71 10.26 -4.45 -0.64
C ALA A 71 11.34 -4.08 0.39
N ILE A 72 12.48 -3.55 -0.07
CA ILE A 72 13.57 -3.07 0.80
C ILE A 72 13.07 -1.95 1.73
N GLY A 73 12.36 -0.96 1.17
CA GLY A 73 11.80 0.15 1.92
C GLY A 73 10.83 -0.30 3.02
N ILE A 74 9.91 -1.21 2.70
CA ILE A 74 8.98 -1.79 3.67
C ILE A 74 9.72 -2.51 4.80
N ARG A 75 10.70 -3.36 4.47
CA ARG A 75 11.47 -4.11 5.47
C ARG A 75 12.20 -3.18 6.44
N LYS A 76 12.83 -2.10 5.94
CA LYS A 76 13.51 -1.11 6.79
C LYS A 76 12.56 -0.36 7.72
N VAL A 77 11.35 -0.03 7.26
CA VAL A 77 10.35 0.64 8.11
C VAL A 77 9.76 -0.32 9.15
N LEU A 78 9.52 -1.58 8.78
CA LEU A 78 9.08 -2.63 9.72
C LEU A 78 10.11 -2.88 10.82
N ALA A 79 11.40 -2.99 10.46
CA ALA A 79 12.51 -3.15 11.39
C ALA A 79 12.67 -1.93 12.33
N GLY A 80 12.25 -0.75 11.87
CA GLY A 80 12.39 0.51 12.61
C GLY A 80 13.67 1.29 12.30
N ASP A 81 14.45 0.81 11.34
CA ASP A 81 15.64 1.51 10.82
C ASP A 81 15.26 2.83 10.15
N LEU A 82 14.07 2.87 9.53
CA LEU A 82 13.46 4.07 8.97
C LEU A 82 12.12 4.35 9.65
N GLN A 83 11.84 5.62 9.90
CA GLN A 83 10.51 6.05 10.35
C GLN A 83 9.49 6.06 9.21
N GLU A 84 9.97 6.31 8.00
CA GLU A 84 9.19 6.42 6.78
C GLU A 84 10.09 6.09 5.58
N PHE A 85 9.47 5.56 4.53
CA PHE A 85 10.07 5.39 3.20
C PHE A 85 9.11 5.94 2.15
N ASN A 86 9.63 6.53 1.07
CA ASN A 86 8.83 6.90 -0.09
C ASN A 86 9.65 6.75 -1.38
N MET A 87 8.94 6.51 -2.48
CA MET A 87 9.52 6.45 -3.82
C MET A 87 8.48 6.85 -4.86
N GLN A 88 8.92 7.48 -5.95
CA GLN A 88 8.08 7.73 -7.11
C GLN A 88 8.34 6.65 -8.15
N TYR A 89 7.29 6.22 -8.84
CA TYR A 89 7.39 5.23 -9.90
C TYR A 89 6.37 5.51 -11.01
N PRO A 90 6.72 5.21 -12.28
CA PRO A 90 5.78 5.27 -13.37
C PRO A 90 4.79 4.09 -13.32
N CYS A 91 3.52 4.37 -13.61
CA CYS A 91 2.49 3.36 -13.83
C CYS A 91 1.72 3.72 -15.11
N HIS A 92 2.46 3.68 -16.22
CA HIS A 92 1.93 4.03 -17.53
C HIS A 92 0.97 2.94 -18.02
N SER A 93 -0.12 3.35 -18.65
CA SER A 93 -0.89 2.49 -19.55
C SER A 93 -0.60 2.89 -20.99
N THR A 94 -1.11 2.12 -21.95
CA THR A 94 -1.00 2.49 -23.37
C THR A 94 -1.71 3.81 -23.72
N ALA A 95 -2.60 4.29 -22.85
CA ALA A 95 -3.42 5.47 -23.08
C ALA A 95 -3.03 6.68 -22.21
N GLU A 96 -2.29 6.48 -21.12
CA GLU A 96 -1.95 7.54 -20.17
C GLU A 96 -0.61 7.29 -19.48
N GLU A 97 0.21 8.34 -19.40
CA GLU A 97 1.41 8.33 -18.58
C GLU A 97 1.04 8.79 -17.17
N ARG A 98 1.05 7.86 -16.22
CA ARG A 98 0.82 8.18 -14.80
C ARG A 98 2.09 8.05 -13.97
N TRP A 99 2.25 8.97 -13.03
CA TRP A 99 3.24 8.92 -11.96
C TRP A 99 2.56 8.67 -10.63
N PHE A 100 3.10 7.73 -9.87
CA PHE A 100 2.64 7.43 -8.53
C PHE A 100 3.74 7.69 -7.52
N VAL A 101 3.33 8.08 -6.31
CA VAL A 101 4.19 8.02 -5.13
C VAL A 101 3.72 6.87 -4.25
N MET A 102 4.64 5.97 -3.92
CA MET A 102 4.48 5.02 -2.84
C MET A 102 5.04 5.63 -1.56
N ARG A 103 4.30 5.53 -0.46
CA ARG A 103 4.75 5.93 0.88
C ARG A 103 4.49 4.80 1.87
N VAL A 104 5.45 4.59 2.77
CA VAL A 104 5.41 3.55 3.80
C VAL A 104 5.71 4.17 5.14
N VAL A 105 4.78 4.05 6.09
CA VAL A 105 4.92 4.60 7.44
C VAL A 105 4.64 3.55 8.49
N ARG A 106 5.42 3.56 9.58
CA ARG A 106 5.25 2.60 10.68
C ARG A 106 4.02 2.94 11.53
N LEU A 107 3.16 1.94 11.79
CA LEU A 107 2.01 2.09 12.67
C LEU A 107 2.44 1.94 14.14
N ARG A 108 2.71 3.06 14.80
CA ARG A 108 3.34 3.13 16.14
C ARG A 108 2.50 2.59 17.33
N LYS A 109 1.26 2.17 17.11
CA LYS A 109 0.33 1.69 18.17
C LYS A 109 -0.17 0.26 17.98
N ALA A 110 0.39 -0.50 17.05
CA ALA A 110 0.08 -1.91 16.93
C ALA A 110 0.88 -2.71 17.98
N GLY A 111 0.28 -3.78 18.53
CA GLY A 111 0.97 -4.67 19.46
C GLY A 111 2.16 -5.41 18.81
N LYS A 112 2.15 -5.49 17.48
CA LYS A 112 3.24 -6.00 16.64
C LYS A 112 3.61 -4.96 15.57
N PRO A 113 4.83 -4.99 14.99
CA PRO A 113 5.21 -4.09 13.91
C PRO A 113 4.25 -4.21 12.73
N GLN A 114 3.68 -3.09 12.30
CA GLN A 114 2.90 -3.00 11.08
C GLN A 114 3.26 -1.71 10.36
N VAL A 115 3.08 -1.69 9.04
CA VAL A 115 3.21 -0.48 8.24
C VAL A 115 1.92 -0.19 7.49
N VAL A 116 1.70 1.09 7.24
CA VAL A 116 0.71 1.56 6.27
C VAL A 116 1.47 1.86 4.98
N VAL A 117 1.07 1.19 3.91
CA VAL A 117 1.53 1.45 2.55
C VAL A 117 0.44 2.25 1.84
N SER A 118 0.80 3.35 1.20
CA SER A 118 -0.11 4.12 0.37
C SER A 118 0.46 4.39 -1.01
N HIS A 119 -0.37 4.26 -2.03
CA HIS A 119 -0.08 4.72 -3.39
C HIS A 119 -1.00 5.88 -3.77
N GLU A 120 -0.42 6.95 -4.29
CA GLU A 120 -1.16 8.13 -4.74
C GLU A 120 -0.71 8.54 -6.13
N ASN A 121 -1.67 8.83 -7.00
CA ASN A 121 -1.40 9.35 -8.33
C ASN A 121 -1.02 10.84 -8.21
N ILE A 122 0.20 11.19 -8.63
CA ILE A 122 0.76 12.55 -8.58
C ILE A 122 0.85 13.19 -9.98
N THR A 123 0.26 12.55 -10.99
CA THR A 123 0.22 13.09 -12.36
C THR A 123 -0.52 14.42 -12.34
N GLN A 124 0.15 15.47 -12.81
CA GLN A 124 -0.49 16.78 -12.96
C GLN A 124 -1.53 16.70 -14.07
N VAL A 125 -2.74 17.18 -13.76
CA VAL A 125 -3.83 17.42 -14.72
C VAL A 125 -3.58 18.68 -15.53
#